data_AF-A0A939JQ26-F1
#
_entry.id   AF-A0A939JQ26-F1
#
_cell.length_a   1.000
_cell.length_b   1.000
_cell.length_c   1.000
_cell.angle_alpha   90.00
_cell.angle_beta   90.00
_cell.angle_gamma   90.00
#
_symmetry.space_group_name_H-M   'P 1'
#
loop_
_entity.id
_entity.type
_entity.pdbx_description
1 polymer ?
#
loop_
_entity_poly.entity_id
_entity_poly.type
_entity_poly.pdbx_seq_one_letter_code
_entity_poly.pdbx_strand_id
1 'polypeptide(L)'
;MTSRGFAAGDPYAGASGFKSNSTKFNSKSFGATFSPGFTVNVNTAGRGGGSPAAAHRGGSPELLPPPEFTSPAQVRNYCNSLRAAAVTLAIEVAMGAEILKGVLAAVPDPDGRLGASRLRAHKVARKLQRSGDALRDAAKNAAAAYASFQQEYEEEINRVRHRARRPQVPRMDWAQQ
;
A
#
# COMPACT_ATOMS: atom_id res chain seq x y z
N MET A 1 62.46 -1.28 -36.14
CA MET A 1 61.49 -0.67 -35.22
C MET A 1 60.11 -0.80 -35.84
N THR A 2 59.36 -1.83 -35.44
CA THR A 2 57.97 -2.08 -35.91
C THR A 2 57.17 -2.60 -34.71
N SER A 3 56.52 -1.70 -34.00
CA SER A 3 55.59 -2.02 -32.91
C SER A 3 54.21 -2.34 -33.50
N ARG A 4 53.79 -3.60 -33.44
CA ARG A 4 52.39 -4.00 -33.67
C ARG A 4 51.62 -3.91 -32.36
N GLY A 5 50.46 -3.25 -32.42
CA GLY A 5 49.61 -2.90 -31.29
C GLY A 5 48.94 -4.10 -30.61
N PHE A 6 48.75 -3.94 -29.31
CA PHE A 6 47.93 -4.79 -28.45
C PHE A 6 46.45 -4.58 -28.77
N ALA A 7 45.72 -5.68 -28.97
CA ALA A 7 44.26 -5.70 -28.93
C ALA A 7 43.80 -5.82 -27.46
N ALA A 8 43.11 -4.80 -26.96
CA ALA A 8 42.34 -4.87 -25.73
C ALA A 8 40.85 -4.94 -26.11
N GLY A 9 40.17 -6.00 -25.67
CA GLY A 9 38.75 -6.18 -25.86
C GLY A 9 37.93 -5.25 -24.98
N ASP A 10 36.86 -4.70 -25.54
CA ASP A 10 35.83 -3.95 -24.83
C ASP A 10 34.94 -4.90 -24.01
N PRO A 11 34.81 -4.74 -22.69
CA PRO A 11 33.97 -5.60 -21.87
C PRO A 11 32.59 -4.97 -21.59
N TYR A 12 31.89 -4.39 -22.58
CA TYR A 12 30.50 -3.92 -22.38
C TYR A 12 29.66 -3.98 -23.67
N ALA A 13 29.55 -5.16 -24.27
CA ALA A 13 28.56 -5.44 -25.33
C ALA A 13 27.56 -6.49 -24.85
N GLY A 14 26.47 -6.04 -24.23
CA GLY A 14 25.41 -6.89 -23.70
C GLY A 14 24.04 -6.23 -23.80
N ALA A 15 23.55 -6.04 -25.02
CA ALA A 15 22.15 -5.69 -25.28
C ALA A 15 21.36 -6.98 -25.58
N SER A 16 20.60 -7.47 -24.61
CA SER A 16 19.67 -8.59 -24.80
C SER A 16 18.22 -8.16 -24.55
N GLY A 17 17.39 -8.46 -25.55
CA GLY A 17 16.07 -7.88 -25.81
C GLY A 17 15.00 -8.06 -24.73
N PHE A 18 14.19 -7.00 -24.59
CA PHE A 18 12.86 -7.08 -23.96
C PHE A 18 11.92 -7.89 -24.86
N LYS A 19 11.48 -9.05 -24.39
CA LYS A 19 10.39 -9.82 -25.01
C LYS A 19 9.05 -9.26 -24.52
N SER A 20 8.38 -8.50 -25.38
CA SER A 20 6.98 -8.10 -25.19
C SER A 20 6.08 -9.33 -25.22
N ASN A 21 5.43 -9.67 -24.10
CA ASN A 21 4.36 -10.66 -24.08
C ASN A 21 3.02 -9.95 -24.37
N SER A 22 2.50 -10.14 -25.58
CA SER A 22 1.22 -9.57 -26.03
C SER A 22 0.05 -10.39 -25.48
N THR A 23 -0.37 -10.11 -24.25
CA THR A 23 -1.65 -10.62 -23.76
C THR A 23 -2.80 -9.82 -24.39
N LYS A 24 -3.57 -10.49 -25.24
CA LYS A 24 -4.75 -9.97 -25.96
C LYS A 24 -5.73 -9.32 -24.99
N PHE A 25 -5.97 -8.02 -25.13
CA PHE A 25 -7.09 -7.34 -24.49
C PHE A 25 -8.36 -7.59 -25.31
N ASN A 26 -9.32 -8.35 -24.77
CA ASN A 26 -10.63 -8.54 -25.38
C ASN A 26 -11.56 -7.38 -24.98
N SER A 27 -11.84 -6.50 -25.94
CA SER A 27 -12.63 -5.26 -25.77
C SER A 27 -14.15 -5.50 -25.82
N LYS A 28 -14.67 -6.41 -25.00
CA LYS A 28 -16.12 -6.66 -24.89
C LYS A 28 -16.54 -6.96 -23.46
N SER A 29 -16.46 -5.96 -22.57
CA SER A 29 -17.35 -5.83 -21.41
C SER A 29 -17.22 -4.43 -20.79
N PHE A 30 -17.74 -3.42 -21.50
CA PHE A 30 -17.97 -2.10 -20.93
C PHE A 30 -19.41 -2.14 -20.37
N GLY A 31 -19.57 -2.41 -19.07
CA GLY A 31 -20.91 -2.38 -18.44
C GLY A 31 -21.17 -3.31 -17.26
N ALA A 32 -20.23 -4.16 -16.84
CA ALA A 32 -20.41 -4.97 -15.63
C ALA A 32 -20.01 -4.15 -14.39
N THR A 33 -21.04 -3.75 -13.63
CA THR A 33 -21.03 -3.27 -12.25
C THR A 33 -19.74 -3.60 -11.48
N PHE A 34 -18.95 -2.57 -11.20
CA PHE A 34 -17.82 -2.64 -10.28
C PHE A 34 -18.36 -2.69 -8.84
N SER A 35 -18.88 -3.86 -8.43
CA SER A 35 -19.13 -4.17 -7.04
C SER A 35 -17.92 -4.96 -6.53
N PRO A 36 -17.10 -4.42 -5.61
CA PRO A 36 -16.03 -5.19 -5.01
C PRO A 36 -16.67 -6.25 -4.10
N GLY A 37 -16.83 -7.46 -4.65
CA GLY A 37 -17.34 -8.61 -3.92
C GLY A 37 -16.27 -9.16 -2.98
N PHE A 38 -16.26 -8.70 -1.73
CA PHE A 38 -15.74 -9.51 -0.63
C PHE A 38 -16.87 -9.74 0.39
N THR A 39 -17.20 -11.00 0.61
CA THR A 39 -18.17 -11.45 1.62
C THR A 39 -17.42 -11.62 2.94
N VAL A 40 -17.67 -10.74 3.91
CA VAL A 40 -17.19 -10.93 5.28
C VAL A 40 -18.19 -11.82 6.02
N ASN A 41 -17.84 -13.09 6.19
CA ASN A 41 -18.59 -14.01 7.03
C ASN A 41 -18.05 -13.91 8.47
N VAL A 42 -18.80 -13.26 9.37
CA VAL A 42 -18.46 -13.18 10.80
C VAL A 42 -19.27 -14.24 11.55
N ASN A 43 -18.70 -15.43 11.70
CA ASN A 43 -19.28 -16.46 12.56
C ASN A 43 -18.78 -16.25 14.00
N THR A 44 -19.53 -15.52 14.82
CA THR A 44 -19.22 -15.31 16.24
C THR A 44 -19.81 -16.45 17.06
N ALA A 45 -19.11 -17.58 17.12
CA ALA A 45 -19.41 -18.63 18.09
C ALA A 45 -18.60 -18.38 19.37
N GLY A 46 -19.28 -18.05 20.47
CA GLY A 46 -18.71 -18.19 21.82
C GLY A 46 -18.72 -16.94 22.69
N ARG A 47 -19.83 -16.78 23.44
CA ARG A 47 -19.93 -16.30 24.83
C ARG A 47 -18.74 -15.50 25.43
N GLY A 48 -19.04 -14.26 25.81
CA GLY A 48 -18.59 -13.71 27.09
C GLY A 48 -17.87 -12.36 27.04
N GLY A 49 -18.44 -11.36 27.75
CA GLY A 49 -17.70 -10.23 28.30
C GLY A 49 -17.68 -8.99 27.41
N GLY A 50 -18.59 -8.06 27.69
CA GLY A 50 -18.79 -6.86 26.90
C GLY A 50 -17.68 -5.81 27.00
N SER A 51 -17.54 -5.08 25.90
CA SER A 51 -17.39 -3.63 25.90
C SER A 51 -18.11 -3.11 24.65
N PRO A 52 -19.35 -2.59 24.78
CA PRO A 52 -20.05 -1.94 23.70
C PRO A 52 -19.85 -0.43 23.80
N ALA A 53 -18.99 0.14 22.93
CA ALA A 53 -18.96 1.56 22.50
C ALA A 53 -17.61 1.77 21.79
N ALA A 54 -17.52 2.19 20.53
CA ALA A 54 -18.15 3.40 20.04
C ALA A 54 -19.05 3.17 18.83
N ALA A 55 -20.33 3.48 19.01
CA ALA A 55 -21.20 3.83 17.91
C ALA A 55 -20.79 5.22 17.40
N HIS A 56 -19.93 5.29 16.38
CA HIS A 56 -19.75 6.52 15.61
C HIS A 56 -20.99 6.76 14.74
N ARG A 57 -22.02 7.37 15.35
CA ARG A 57 -23.11 8.03 14.63
C ARG A 57 -22.52 9.26 13.92
N GLY A 58 -22.52 9.24 12.58
CA GLY A 58 -22.47 10.45 11.76
C GLY A 58 -21.10 11.00 11.36
N GLY A 59 -20.04 10.20 11.43
CA GLY A 59 -18.74 10.54 10.84
C GLY A 59 -18.54 9.76 9.54
N SER A 60 -17.91 10.37 8.53
CA SER A 60 -17.39 9.69 7.34
C SER A 60 -16.73 8.35 7.69
N PRO A 61 -16.87 7.30 6.84
CA PRO A 61 -16.26 5.99 7.12
C PRO A 61 -14.77 6.20 7.42
N GLU A 62 -14.35 5.85 8.63
CA GLU A 62 -12.98 6.06 9.09
C GLU A 62 -12.06 5.24 8.19
N LEU A 63 -11.17 5.92 7.45
CA LEU A 63 -10.30 5.27 6.47
C LEU A 63 -9.27 4.36 7.14
N LEU A 64 -8.89 4.70 8.37
CA LEU A 64 -7.92 3.99 9.18
C LEU A 64 -8.61 3.50 10.46
N PRO A 65 -8.18 2.36 11.02
CA PRO A 65 -8.60 2.00 12.36
C PRO A 65 -8.13 3.06 13.37
N PRO A 66 -8.81 3.21 14.51
CA PRO A 66 -8.36 4.07 15.59
C PRO A 66 -6.90 3.74 15.96
N PRO A 67 -6.06 4.77 16.25
CA PRO A 67 -4.63 4.60 16.55
C PRO A 67 -4.43 4.04 17.98
N GLU A 68 -4.87 2.80 18.18
CA GLU A 68 -4.65 2.04 19.40
C GLU A 68 -3.33 1.28 19.29
N PHE A 69 -2.38 1.54 20.19
CA PHE A 69 -1.04 0.93 20.17
C PHE A 69 -0.74 0.16 21.45
N THR A 70 -1.74 -0.52 22.01
CA THR A 70 -1.63 -1.26 23.27
C THR A 70 -1.09 -2.68 23.09
N SER A 71 -1.02 -3.18 21.86
CA SER A 71 -0.44 -4.50 21.56
C SER A 71 0.30 -4.55 20.21
N PRO A 72 1.30 -5.45 20.06
CA PRO A 72 2.01 -5.62 18.78
C PRO A 72 1.09 -5.95 17.60
N ALA A 73 -0.02 -6.66 17.86
CA ALA A 73 -1.02 -6.96 16.86
C ALA A 73 -1.75 -5.71 16.36
N GLN A 74 -2.03 -4.74 17.23
CA GLN A 74 -2.65 -3.48 16.85
C GLN A 74 -1.71 -2.60 16.04
N VAL A 75 -0.42 -2.53 16.40
CA VAL A 75 0.62 -1.82 15.61
C VAL A 75 0.66 -2.38 14.18
N ARG A 76 0.72 -3.71 14.05
CA ARG A 76 0.68 -4.40 12.75
C ARG A 76 -0.58 -4.05 11.96
N ASN A 77 -1.74 -4.11 12.62
CA ASN A 77 -3.03 -3.84 11.97
C ASN A 77 -3.07 -2.41 11.42
N TYR A 78 -2.70 -1.42 12.24
CA TYR A 78 -2.69 -0.01 11.85
C TYR A 78 -1.76 0.24 10.65
N CYS A 79 -0.51 -0.24 10.71
CA CYS A 79 0.44 -0.09 9.61
C CYS A 79 -0.03 -0.76 8.30
N ASN A 80 -0.66 -1.94 8.39
CA ASN A 80 -1.20 -2.62 7.22
C ASN A 80 -2.42 -1.91 6.63
N SER A 81 -3.32 -1.41 7.47
CA SER A 81 -4.46 -0.59 7.04
C SER A 81 -4.00 0.68 6.35
N LEU A 82 -3.02 1.39 6.92
CA LEU A 82 -2.42 2.58 6.30
C LEU A 82 -1.77 2.26 4.96
N ARG A 83 -1.01 1.16 4.87
CA ARG A 83 -0.40 0.72 3.61
C ARG A 83 -1.45 0.43 2.55
N ALA A 84 -2.52 -0.28 2.89
CA ALA A 84 -3.60 -0.60 1.96
C ALA A 84 -4.33 0.67 1.50
N ALA A 85 -4.73 1.54 2.43
CA ALA A 85 -5.42 2.78 2.12
C ALA A 85 -4.56 3.70 1.23
N ALA A 86 -3.28 3.89 1.56
CA ALA A 86 -2.38 4.76 0.82
C ALA A 86 -2.10 4.24 -0.61
N VAL A 87 -1.98 2.92 -0.81
CA VAL A 87 -1.83 2.35 -2.15
C VAL A 87 -3.09 2.56 -3.00
N THR A 88 -4.27 2.34 -2.43
CA THR A 88 -5.54 2.57 -3.12
C THR A 88 -5.68 4.05 -3.52
N LEU A 89 -5.48 4.95 -2.56
CA LEU A 89 -5.52 6.40 -2.83
C LEU A 89 -4.46 6.83 -3.85
N ALA A 90 -3.26 6.24 -3.84
CA ALA A 90 -2.23 6.57 -4.83
C ALA A 90 -2.67 6.26 -6.26
N ILE A 91 -3.41 5.15 -6.46
CA ILE A 91 -3.94 4.75 -7.77
C ILE A 91 -5.03 5.75 -8.20
N GLU A 92 -5.98 6.04 -7.31
CA GLU A 92 -7.07 6.98 -7.59
C GLU A 92 -6.55 8.39 -7.91
N VAL A 93 -5.59 8.88 -7.13
CA VAL A 93 -4.95 10.18 -7.34
C VAL A 93 -4.17 10.22 -8.66
N ALA A 94 -3.46 9.14 -9.01
CA ALA A 94 -2.76 9.05 -10.29
C ALA A 94 -3.72 9.07 -11.49
N MET A 95 -4.84 8.35 -11.40
CA MET A 95 -5.89 8.40 -12.42
C MET A 95 -6.52 9.80 -12.50
N GLY A 96 -6.80 10.42 -11.35
CA GLY A 96 -7.32 11.78 -11.27
C GLY A 96 -6.39 12.81 -11.92
N ALA A 97 -5.08 12.62 -11.82
CA ALA A 97 -4.10 13.49 -12.46
C ALA A 97 -4.14 13.41 -14.00
N GLU A 98 -4.33 12.22 -14.57
CA GLU A 98 -4.46 12.05 -16.02
C GLU A 98 -5.80 12.59 -16.54
N ILE A 99 -6.90 12.38 -15.80
CA ILE A 99 -8.20 12.97 -16.13
C ILE A 99 -8.10 14.50 -16.12
N LEU A 100 -7.52 15.08 -15.06
CA LEU A 100 -7.33 16.53 -14.94
C LEU A 100 -6.48 17.09 -16.09
N LYS A 101 -5.39 16.40 -16.44
CA LYS A 101 -4.55 16.78 -17.57
C LYS A 101 -5.31 16.78 -18.88
N GLY A 102 -6.11 15.74 -19.14
CA GLY A 102 -6.93 15.61 -20.34
C GLY A 102 -7.96 16.72 -20.46
N VAL A 103 -8.68 17.00 -19.38
CA VAL A 103 -9.68 18.08 -19.31
C VAL A 103 -9.05 19.45 -19.55
N LEU A 104 -7.97 19.76 -18.83
CA LEU A 104 -7.31 21.06 -18.96
C LEU A 104 -6.63 21.25 -20.32
N ALA A 105 -6.13 20.17 -20.94
CA ALA A 105 -5.51 20.22 -22.26
C ALA A 105 -6.49 20.55 -23.40
N ALA A 106 -7.79 20.33 -23.19
CA ALA A 106 -8.84 20.66 -24.14
C ALA A 106 -9.27 22.14 -24.09
N VAL A 107 -8.94 22.86 -23.01
CA VAL A 107 -9.27 24.28 -22.86
C VAL A 107 -8.42 25.11 -23.83
N PRO A 108 -9.02 25.95 -24.69
CA PRO A 108 -8.26 26.85 -25.56
C PRO A 108 -7.36 27.81 -24.78
N ASP A 109 -6.23 28.16 -25.38
CA ASP A 109 -5.36 29.17 -24.78
C ASP A 109 -5.94 30.58 -24.97
N PRO A 110 -5.98 31.44 -23.93
CA PRO A 110 -6.55 32.78 -24.06
C PRO A 110 -5.75 33.67 -25.03
N ASP A 111 -4.44 33.41 -25.17
CA ASP A 111 -3.57 34.13 -26.11
C ASP A 111 -3.53 33.48 -27.49
N GLY A 112 -4.38 32.47 -27.74
CA GLY A 112 -4.45 31.73 -29.00
C GLY A 112 -3.23 30.84 -29.30
N ARG A 113 -2.32 30.66 -28.33
CA ARG A 113 -1.07 29.91 -28.53
C ARG A 113 -1.34 28.41 -28.62
N LEU A 114 -0.99 27.82 -29.76
CA LEU A 114 -1.11 26.38 -29.98
C LEU A 114 -0.24 25.62 -28.96
N GLY A 115 -0.87 24.76 -28.15
CA GLY A 115 -0.17 23.90 -27.20
C GLY A 115 0.20 24.52 -25.85
N ALA A 116 0.08 25.85 -25.67
CA ALA A 116 0.36 26.51 -24.38
C ALA A 116 -0.57 26.01 -23.26
N SER A 117 -1.83 25.73 -23.59
CA SER A 117 -2.78 25.09 -22.68
C SER A 117 -2.31 23.71 -22.19
N ARG A 118 -1.78 22.87 -23.09
CA ARG A 118 -1.26 21.53 -22.73
C ARG A 118 -0.10 21.62 -21.74
N LEU A 119 0.77 22.62 -21.89
CA LEU A 119 1.88 22.84 -20.97
C LEU A 119 1.38 23.24 -19.58
N ARG A 120 0.38 24.13 -19.49
CA ARG A 120 -0.26 24.49 -18.21
C ARG A 120 -0.97 23.30 -17.57
N ALA A 121 -1.74 22.55 -18.36
CA ALA A 121 -2.41 21.33 -17.93
C ALA A 121 -1.42 20.33 -17.31
N HIS A 122 -0.29 20.10 -17.98
CA HIS A 122 0.78 19.25 -17.46
C HIS A 122 1.36 19.77 -16.14
N LYS A 123 1.61 21.09 -16.01
CA LYS A 123 2.12 21.68 -14.76
C LYS A 123 1.17 21.45 -13.59
N VAL A 124 -0.13 21.61 -13.81
CA VAL A 124 -1.16 21.39 -12.79
C VAL A 124 -1.27 19.90 -12.45
N ALA A 125 -1.44 19.04 -13.45
CA ALA A 125 -1.55 17.59 -13.27
C ALA A 125 -0.33 17.00 -12.55
N ARG A 126 0.87 17.54 -12.80
CA ARG A 126 2.10 17.08 -12.14
C ARG A 126 2.09 17.29 -10.62
N LYS A 127 1.34 18.27 -10.10
CA LYS A 127 1.18 18.41 -8.64
C LYS A 127 0.39 17.25 -8.06
N LEU A 128 -0.66 16.82 -8.76
CA LEU A 128 -1.48 15.69 -8.33
C LEU A 128 -0.76 14.35 -8.50
N GLN A 129 0.01 14.17 -9.59
CA GLN A 129 0.90 13.00 -9.74
C GLN A 129 1.88 12.87 -8.56
N ARG A 130 2.50 13.99 -8.14
CA ARG A 130 3.40 14.01 -6.97
C ARG A 130 2.69 13.61 -5.68
N SER A 131 1.42 13.99 -5.50
CA SER A 131 0.62 13.52 -4.36
C SER A 131 0.42 12.01 -4.39
N GLY A 132 0.17 11.43 -5.57
CA GLY A 132 0.10 9.97 -5.75
C GLY A 132 1.42 9.27 -5.40
N ASP A 133 2.55 9.84 -5.79
CA ASP A 133 3.87 9.30 -5.43
C ASP A 133 4.16 9.41 -3.92
N ALA A 134 3.80 10.54 -3.31
CA ALA A 134 3.92 10.72 -1.86
C ALA A 134 3.09 9.71 -1.06
N LEU A 135 1.91 9.33 -1.56
CA LEU A 135 1.09 8.27 -0.96
C LEU A 135 1.77 6.89 -1.07
N ARG A 136 2.43 6.60 -2.20
CA ARG A 136 3.23 5.36 -2.34
C ARG A 136 4.37 5.34 -1.34
N ASP A 137 5.05 6.47 -1.14
CA ASP A 137 6.13 6.58 -0.17
C ASP A 137 5.61 6.47 1.28
N ALA A 138 4.45 7.05 1.58
CA ALA A 138 3.77 6.82 2.86
C ALA A 138 3.47 5.33 3.10
N ALA A 139 3.02 4.59 2.07
CA ALA A 139 2.78 3.16 2.16
C ALA A 139 4.06 2.33 2.39
N LYS A 140 5.19 2.76 1.82
CA LYS A 140 6.52 2.16 2.07
C LYS A 140 6.95 2.43 3.52
N ASN A 141 6.84 3.68 3.96
CA ASN A 141 7.21 4.09 5.31
C ASN A 141 6.34 3.39 6.38
N ALA A 142 5.05 3.15 6.10
CA ALA A 142 4.18 2.39 7.01
C ALA A 142 4.67 0.94 7.21
N ALA A 143 5.13 0.28 6.16
CA ALA A 143 5.72 -1.06 6.29
C ALA A 143 7.09 -1.04 6.96
N ALA A 144 7.92 -0.05 6.63
CA ALA A 144 9.22 0.14 7.26
C ALA A 144 9.07 0.39 8.77
N ALA A 145 8.10 1.20 9.18
CA ALA A 145 7.80 1.48 10.58
C ALA A 145 7.48 0.19 11.35
N TYR A 146 6.64 -0.70 10.80
CA TYR A 146 6.37 -1.98 11.44
C TYR A 146 7.60 -2.89 11.47
N ALA A 147 8.41 -2.92 10.39
CA ALA A 147 9.64 -3.70 10.35
C ALA A 147 10.66 -3.23 11.41
N SER A 148 10.87 -1.92 11.54
CA SER A 148 11.70 -1.33 12.60
C SER A 148 11.13 -1.60 13.99
N PHE A 149 9.80 -1.51 14.16
CA PHE A 149 9.17 -1.88 15.43
C PHE A 149 9.44 -3.35 15.81
N GLN A 150 9.43 -4.27 14.85
CA GLN A 150 9.83 -5.65 15.14
C GLN A 150 11.30 -5.71 15.55
N GLN A 151 12.21 -5.14 14.77
CA GLN A 151 13.65 -5.20 15.05
C GLN A 151 14.04 -4.64 16.42
N GLU A 152 13.50 -3.47 16.78
CA GLU A 152 13.88 -2.74 17.99
C GLU A 152 13.17 -3.24 19.26
N TYR A 153 12.01 -3.89 19.14
CA TYR A 153 11.19 -4.30 20.28
C TYR A 153 10.95 -5.83 20.36
N GLU A 154 11.59 -6.63 19.50
CA GLU A 154 11.47 -8.10 19.45
C GLU A 154 11.77 -8.71 20.84
N GLU A 155 12.83 -8.22 21.50
CA GLU A 155 13.30 -8.74 22.78
C GLU A 155 12.35 -8.41 23.92
N GLU A 156 11.83 -7.18 23.98
CA GLU A 156 10.87 -6.70 24.98
C GLU A 156 9.53 -7.41 24.82
N ILE A 157 9.06 -7.53 23.57
CA ILE A 157 7.80 -8.21 23.26
C ILE A 157 7.89 -9.68 23.65
N ASN A 158 8.98 -10.37 23.28
CA ASN A 158 9.14 -11.78 23.62
C ASN A 158 9.34 -11.97 25.13
N ARG A 159 10.09 -11.10 25.81
CA ARG A 159 10.27 -11.13 27.28
C ARG A 159 8.94 -10.96 28.02
N VAL A 160 8.10 -10.02 27.61
CA VAL A 160 6.75 -9.83 28.18
C VAL A 160 5.85 -11.03 27.86
N ARG A 161 5.93 -11.58 26.65
CA ARG A 161 5.16 -12.77 26.25
C ARG A 161 5.55 -14.02 27.04
N HIS A 162 6.83 -14.23 27.30
CA HIS A 162 7.32 -15.31 28.17
C HIS A 162 6.88 -15.12 29.62
N ARG A 163 6.79 -13.89 30.10
CA ARG A 163 6.29 -13.57 31.44
C ARG A 163 4.77 -13.73 31.57
N ALA A 164 4.02 -13.38 30.51
CA ALA A 164 2.55 -13.45 30.49
C ALA A 164 2.03 -14.89 30.36
N ARG A 165 2.81 -15.80 29.75
CA ARG A 165 2.45 -17.22 29.65
C ARG A 165 2.78 -17.93 30.96
N ARG A 166 1.90 -17.82 31.97
CA ARG A 166 2.01 -18.63 33.21
C ARG A 166 2.15 -20.10 32.79
N PRO A 167 3.15 -20.85 33.29
CA PRO A 167 3.20 -22.29 33.10
C PRO A 167 1.87 -22.87 33.58
N GLN A 168 1.12 -23.53 32.69
CA GLN A 168 0.02 -24.38 33.12
C GLN A 168 0.66 -25.51 33.91
N VAL A 169 0.66 -25.36 35.23
CA VAL A 169 1.10 -26.41 36.14
C VAL A 169 0.18 -27.61 35.86
N PRO A 170 0.73 -28.78 35.51
CA PRO A 170 -0.09 -29.98 35.35
C PRO A 170 -0.91 -30.17 36.62
N ARG A 171 -2.24 -30.11 36.49
CA ARG A 171 -3.13 -30.43 37.61
C ARG A 171 -2.98 -31.93 37.86
N MET A 172 -2.32 -32.30 38.95
CA MET A 172 -2.25 -33.67 39.42
C MET A 172 -3.69 -34.16 39.62
N ASP A 173 -4.12 -35.14 38.82
CA ASP A 173 -5.46 -35.71 38.92
C ASP A 173 -5.44 -36.82 39.99
N TRP A 174 -5.89 -36.47 41.20
CA TRP A 174 -5.94 -37.37 42.35
C TRP A 174 -6.99 -38.48 42.21
N ALA A 175 -7.79 -38.48 41.13
CA ALA A 175 -8.84 -39.47 40.88
C ALA A 175 -8.37 -40.74 40.14
N GLN A 176 -7.07 -40.89 39.85
CA GLN A 176 -6.50 -42.05 39.16
C GLN A 176 -5.57 -42.92 40.04
N GLN A 177 -5.89 -43.12 41.33
CA GLN A 177 -5.22 -44.13 42.16
C GLN A 177 -6.02 -45.43 42.23
#